data_AF-A0A7V7XFS6-F1
#
_entry.id   AF-A0A7V7XFS6-F1
#
_cell.length_a   1.000
_cell.length_b   1.000
_cell.length_c   1.000
_cell.angle_alpha   90.00
_cell.angle_beta   90.00
_cell.angle_gamma   90.00
#
_symmetry.space_group_name_H-M   'P 1'
#
loop_
_entity.id
_entity.type
_entity.pdbx_description
1 polymer ?
#
loop_
_entity_poly.entity_id
_entity_poly.type
_entity_poly.pdbx_seq_one_letter_code
_entity_poly.pdbx_strand_id
1 'polypeptide(L)'
;MMEIEPISPEQAAAIIEPKLEDLQAQGWKIISATDYAARLTRDKMNLDVWVDLLGQIEMQEKPLTLMQESGQIIAVVLLIMIVLFVLVLLSVLGL
;
A
#
# COMPACT_ATOMS: atom_id res chain seq x y z
N MET A 1 17.90 24.42 26.54
CA MET A 1 17.24 23.67 25.46
C MET A 1 17.51 22.20 25.74
N MET A 2 16.50 21.33 25.77
CA MET A 2 16.77 19.88 25.81
C MET A 2 17.40 19.50 24.48
N GLU A 3 18.63 19.00 24.52
CA GLU A 3 19.30 18.40 23.38
C GLU A 3 18.69 17.00 23.23
N ILE A 4 17.87 16.81 22.19
CA ILE A 4 17.32 15.50 21.86
C ILE A 4 18.36 14.81 20.99
N GLU A 5 18.90 13.69 21.45
CA GLU A 5 19.76 12.82 20.64
C GLU A 5 18.84 11.85 19.88
N PRO A 6 18.60 12.05 18.57
CA PRO A 6 17.71 11.20 17.81
C PRO A 6 18.33 9.81 17.62
N ILE A 7 17.48 8.78 17.57
CA ILE A 7 17.95 7.43 17.25
C ILE A 7 18.56 7.37 15.84
N SER A 8 19.60 6.55 15.69
CA SER A 8 20.21 6.28 14.39
C SER A 8 19.30 5.38 13.53
N PRO A 9 19.51 5.32 12.20
CA PRO A 9 18.75 4.42 11.33
C PRO A 9 18.90 2.95 11.74
N GLU A 10 20.11 2.53 12.13
CA GLU A 10 20.35 1.16 12.60
C GLU A 10 19.58 0.84 13.89
N GLN A 11 19.46 1.81 14.80
CA GLN A 11 18.65 1.66 16.02
C GLN A 11 17.16 1.60 15.70
N ALA A 12 16.68 2.42 14.76
CA ALA A 12 15.30 2.39 14.30
C ALA A 12 14.95 1.05 13.63
N ALA A 13 15.85 0.53 12.78
CA ALA A 13 15.70 -0.76 12.13
C ALA A 13 15.58 -1.90 13.16
N ALA A 14 16.47 -1.92 14.15
CA ALA A 14 16.43 -2.91 15.23
C ALA A 14 15.13 -2.86 16.07
N ILE A 15 14.47 -1.70 16.14
CA ILE A 15 13.19 -1.54 16.83
C ILE A 15 12.02 -1.99 15.94
N ILE A 16 12.02 -1.61 14.65
CA ILE A 16 10.89 -1.84 13.76
C ILE A 16 10.86 -3.28 13.22
N GLU A 17 12.01 -3.90 12.94
CA GLU A 17 12.09 -5.22 12.31
C GLU A 17 11.31 -6.31 13.05
N PRO A 18 11.45 -6.49 14.38
CA PRO A 18 10.67 -7.49 15.11
C PRO A 18 9.16 -7.26 14.98
N LYS A 19 8.75 -5.98 14.94
CA LYS A 19 7.34 -5.63 14.78
C LYS A 19 6.82 -5.99 13.39
N LEU A 20 7.66 -5.83 12.36
CA LEU A 20 7.30 -6.22 10.99
C LEU A 20 7.23 -7.74 10.83
N GLU A 21 8.09 -8.50 11.51
CA GLU A 21 8.00 -9.97 11.55
C GLU A 21 6.68 -10.43 12.19
N ASP A 22 6.31 -9.85 13.33
CA ASP A 22 5.03 -10.12 13.99
C ASP A 22 3.82 -9.82 13.09
N LEU A 23 3.86 -8.73 12.34
CA LEU A 23 2.78 -8.34 11.43
C LEU A 23 2.72 -9.25 10.20
N GLN A 24 3.86 -9.67 9.66
CA GLN A 24 3.92 -10.64 8.58
C GLN A 24 3.33 -11.99 9.01
N ALA A 25 3.62 -12.45 10.22
CA ALA A 25 3.01 -13.66 10.79
C ALA A 25 1.48 -13.55 10.93
N GLN A 26 0.96 -12.32 11.10
CA GLN A 26 -0.49 -12.02 11.12
C GLN A 26 -1.11 -11.83 9.71
N GLY A 27 -0.34 -12.09 8.65
CA GLY A 27 -0.79 -12.04 7.26
C GLY A 27 -0.69 -10.68 6.59
N TRP A 28 -0.04 -9.69 7.21
CA TRP A 28 0.26 -8.42 6.55
C TRP A 28 1.40 -8.58 5.55
N LYS A 29 1.26 -7.98 4.37
CA LYS A 29 2.30 -8.00 3.34
C LYS A 29 3.01 -6.65 3.29
N ILE A 30 4.33 -6.65 3.34
CA ILE A 30 5.12 -5.42 3.21
C ILE A 30 5.06 -4.93 1.77
N ILE A 31 4.62 -3.69 1.57
CA ILE A 31 4.64 -2.98 0.27
C ILE A 31 5.97 -2.23 0.11
N SER A 32 6.40 -1.55 1.16
CA SER A 32 7.65 -0.78 1.18
C SER A 32 8.17 -0.69 2.62
N ALA A 33 9.49 -0.71 2.79
CA ALA A 33 10.14 -0.55 4.08
C ALA A 33 11.40 0.33 3.96
N THR A 34 11.67 1.06 5.03
CA THR A 34 12.89 1.84 5.31
C THR A 34 13.28 1.57 6.77
N ASP A 35 14.42 2.07 7.19
CA ASP A 35 14.92 1.88 8.58
C ASP A 35 13.98 2.44 9.65
N TYR A 36 13.15 3.43 9.31
CA TYR A 36 12.23 4.09 10.25
C TYR A 36 10.77 3.74 10.02
N ALA A 37 10.40 3.19 8.86
CA ALA A 37 9.00 3.05 8.51
C ALA A 37 8.75 1.90 7.54
N ALA A 38 7.58 1.30 7.65
CA ALA A 38 7.09 0.36 6.66
C ALA A 38 5.61 0.59 6.38
N ARG A 39 5.23 0.33 5.13
CA ARG A 39 3.84 0.24 4.71
C ARG A 39 3.51 -1.20 4.44
N LEU A 40 2.44 -1.68 5.05
CA LEU A 40 1.92 -3.02 4.87
C LEU A 40 0.49 -2.98 4.34
N THR A 41 0.04 -4.07 3.74
CA THR A 41 -1.33 -4.24 3.28
C THR A 41 -1.88 -5.61 3.65
N ARG A 42 -3.17 -5.65 3.97
CA ARG A 42 -3.95 -6.85 4.21
C ARG A 42 -5.39 -6.58 3.80
N ASP A 43 -5.91 -7.43 2.93
CA ASP A 43 -7.26 -7.31 2.36
C ASP A 43 -7.53 -5.92 1.75
N LYS A 44 -8.39 -5.13 2.41
CA LYS A 44 -8.76 -3.77 1.99
C LYS A 44 -8.15 -2.67 2.86
N MET A 45 -7.11 -3.01 3.63
CA MET A 45 -6.49 -2.12 4.59
C MET A 45 -5.00 -1.97 4.30
N ASN A 46 -4.50 -0.75 4.42
CA ASN A 46 -3.09 -0.45 4.56
C ASN A 46 -2.79 -0.14 6.01
N LEU A 47 -1.59 -0.52 6.45
CA LEU A 47 -1.05 -0.20 7.75
C LEU A 47 0.27 0.52 7.54
N ASP A 48 0.34 1.76 7.99
CA ASP A 48 1.58 2.52 8.08
C ASP A 48 2.16 2.29 9.48
N VAL A 49 3.41 1.81 9.55
CA VAL A 49 4.16 1.62 10.80
C VAL A 49 5.40 2.49 10.71
N TRP A 50 5.71 3.26 11.76
CA TRP A 50 6.95 4.02 11.82
C TRP A 50 7.47 4.13 13.25
N VAL A 51 8.75 4.43 13.37
CA VAL A 51 9.44 4.71 14.61
C VAL A 51 9.76 6.20 14.67
N ASP A 52 9.39 6.86 15.77
CA ASP A 52 9.74 8.26 15.99
C ASP A 52 11.23 8.45 16.36
N LEU A 53 11.68 9.70 16.48
CA LEU A 53 13.08 10.01 16.83
C LEU A 53 13.49 9.56 18.24
N LEU A 54 12.52 9.13 19.07
CA LEU A 54 12.70 8.68 20.44
C LEU A 54 12.53 7.15 20.58
N GLY A 55 12.35 6.42 19.47
CA GLY A 55 12.22 4.97 19.47
C GLY A 55 10.81 4.45 19.73
N GLN A 56 9.77 5.29 19.72
CA GLN A 56 8.39 4.85 19.87
C GLN A 56 7.81 4.39 18.54
N ILE A 57 7.18 3.21 18.54
CA ILE A 57 6.49 2.67 17.37
C ILE A 57 5.08 3.26 17.32
N GLU A 58 4.75 3.88 16.20
CA GLU A 58 3.41 4.34 15.86
C GLU A 58 2.85 3.52 14.69
N MET A 59 1.53 3.33 14.71
CA MET A 59 0.80 2.52 13.75
C MET A 59 -0.49 3.22 13.34
N GLN A 60 -0.74 3.30 12.03
CA GLN A 60 -1.95 3.90 11.49
C GLN A 60 -2.57 3.02 10.41
N GLU A 61 -3.76 2.52 10.68
CA GLU A 61 -4.57 1.81 9.70
C GLU A 61 -5.34 2.80 8.82
N LYS A 62 -5.31 2.54 7.51
CA LYS A 62 -6.02 3.32 6.50
C LYS A 62 -6.73 2.35 5.56
N PRO A 63 -8.03 2.54 5.28
CA PRO A 63 -8.67 1.78 4.20
C PRO A 63 -7.98 2.09 2.87
N LEU A 64 -7.93 1.10 1.97
CA LEU A 64 -7.57 1.34 0.58
C LEU A 64 -8.49 2.41 0.02
N THR A 65 -7.93 3.47 -0.56
CA THR A 65 -8.76 4.48 -1.23
C THR A 65 -9.42 3.82 -2.44
N LEU A 66 -10.66 4.23 -2.77
CA LEU A 66 -11.39 3.75 -3.95
C LEU A 66 -10.57 3.86 -5.25
N MET A 67 -9.57 4.75 -5.27
CA MET A 67 -8.67 4.94 -6.39
C MET A 67 -7.66 3.78 -6.55
N GLN A 68 -7.26 3.07 -5.48
CA GLN A 68 -6.49 1.83 -5.59
C GLN A 68 -7.34 0.66 -6.11
N GLU A 69 -8.66 0.64 -5.85
CA GLU A 69 -9.59 -0.30 -6.49
C GLU A 69 -9.97 0.11 -7.93
N SER A 70 -9.81 1.40 -8.27
CA SER A 70 -10.26 1.96 -9.55
C SER A 70 -9.51 1.45 -10.78
N GLY A 71 -8.29 0.91 -10.64
CA GLY A 71 -7.54 0.35 -11.76
C GLY A 71 -8.30 -0.79 -12.46
N GLN A 72 -8.97 -1.63 -11.68
CA GLN A 72 -9.80 -2.71 -12.21
C GLN A 72 -11.06 -2.17 -12.90
N ILE A 73 -11.68 -1.13 -12.32
CA ILE A 73 -12.88 -0.50 -12.91
C ILE A 73 -12.55 0.16 -14.24
N ILE A 74 -11.45 0.92 -14.32
CA ILE A 74 -11.00 1.57 -15.55
C ILE A 74 -10.69 0.52 -16.62
N ALA A 75 -10.01 -0.58 -16.26
CA ALA A 75 -9.72 -1.66 -17.19
C ALA A 75 -11.01 -2.32 -17.75
N VAL A 76 -12.01 -2.57 -16.89
CA VAL A 76 -13.31 -3.14 -17.30
C VAL A 76 -14.08 -2.17 -18.19
N VAL A 77 -14.13 -0.88 -17.85
CA VAL A 77 -14.81 0.14 -18.67
C VAL A 77 -14.17 0.25 -20.05
N LEU A 78 -12.83 0.26 -20.11
CA LEU A 78 -12.08 0.33 -21.37
C LEU A 78 -12.29 -0.93 -22.21
N LEU A 79 -12.32 -2.12 -21.57
CA LEU A 79 -12.65 -3.37 -22.24
C LEU A 79 -14.06 -3.34 -22.85
N ILE A 80 -15.08 -2.89 -22.09
CA ILE A 80 -16.46 -2.74 -22.60
C ILE A 80 -16.48 -1.78 -23.79
N MET A 81 -15.78 -0.65 -23.70
CA MET A 81 -15.73 0.33 -24.80
C MET A 81 -15.14 -0.29 -26.07
N ILE A 82 -14.06 -1.06 -25.95
CA ILE A 82 -13.44 -1.77 -27.08
C ILE A 82 -14.42 -2.79 -27.68
N VAL A 83 -15.10 -3.59 -26.85
CA VAL A 83 -16.08 -4.58 -27.32
C VAL A 83 -17.21 -3.88 -28.08
N LEU A 84 -17.77 -2.80 -27.53
CA LEU A 84 -18.82 -2.03 -28.20
C LEU A 84 -18.33 -1.44 -29.53
N PHE A 85 -17.11 -0.91 -29.57
CA PHE A 85 -16.52 -0.37 -30.79
C PHE A 85 -16.37 -1.44 -31.89
N VAL A 86 -15.90 -2.63 -31.53
CA VAL A 86 -15.80 -3.77 -32.45
C VAL A 86 -17.18 -4.19 -32.96
N LEU A 87 -18.18 -4.27 -32.09
CA LEU A 87 -19.55 -4.62 -32.50
C LEU A 87 -20.15 -3.60 -33.47
N VAL A 88 -19.92 -2.30 -33.23
CA VAL A 88 -20.33 -1.24 -34.16
C VAL A 88 -19.63 -1.41 -35.51
N LEU A 89 -18.32 -1.67 -35.53
CA LEU A 89 -17.58 -1.89 -36.78
C LEU A 89 -18.11 -3.10 -37.56
N LEU A 90 -18.36 -4.23 -36.89
CA LEU A 90 -18.94 -5.42 -37.52
C LEU A 90 -20.31 -5.12 -38.13
N SER A 91 -21.17 -4.39 -37.40
CA SER A 91 -22.50 -4.00 -37.88
C SER A 91 -22.45 -3.10 -39.13
N VAL A 92 -21.48 -2.19 -39.21
CA VAL A 92 -21.28 -1.31 -40.37
C VAL A 92 -20.73 -2.09 -41.57
N LEU A 93 -19.91 -3.11 -41.32
CA LEU A 93 -19.34 -3.98 -42.35
C LEU A 93 -20.30 -5.07 -42.83
N GLY A 94 -21.47 -5.22 -42.19
CA GLY A 94 -22.48 -6.21 -42.56
C GLY A 94 -22.10 -7.66 -42.20
N LEU A 95 -21.25 -7.83 -41.18
CA LEU A 95 -20.85 -9.12 -40.60
C LEU A 95 -21.72 -9.49 -39.40
#